data_AF-A0A9D6AF30-F1
#
_entry.id   AF-A0A9D6AF30-F1
#
_cell.length_a   1.000
_cell.length_b   1.000
_cell.length_c   1.000
_cell.angle_alpha   90.00
_cell.angle_beta   90.00
_cell.angle_gamma   90.00
#
_symmetry.space_group_name_H-M   'P 1'
#
loop_
_entity.id
_entity.type
_entity.pdbx_description
1 polymer ?
#
loop_
_entity_poly.entity_id
_entity_poly.type
_entity_poly.pdbx_seq_one_letter_code
_entity_poly.pdbx_strand_id
1 'polypeptide(L)'
;MKDALLTLDPLHRLILAYAKRADRPRYTLVFALDHRFAEVIRSTSETLIGQMRLTWWRDILTKPAKDRPTGEPLVARINEVQQQGVELPPLLQLLEGWEYLLDDFPWDDRQFDQYAVKRGEGFFAFALGGKEGVLTEEQKAGAQAWALWDFARHCSDADMRERAFVKCCHLFQPVSPVHFDRSGRVLSILCKLVQSDVTKRSLTADLYRPAVASNIIWHGMTGC
;
A
#
# COMPACT_ATOMS: atom_id res chain seq x y z
N MET A 1 -9.41 13.27 11.43
CA MET A 1 -9.65 12.69 10.09
C MET A 1 -9.34 13.69 8.97
N LYS A 2 -9.72 14.97 9.07
CA LYS A 2 -9.47 15.97 8.01
C LYS A 2 -7.99 16.14 7.65
N ASP A 3 -7.10 16.25 8.63
CA ASP A 3 -5.68 16.56 8.36
C ASP A 3 -4.97 15.45 7.57
N ALA A 4 -5.16 14.19 7.97
CA ALA A 4 -4.59 13.04 7.25
C ALA A 4 -5.23 12.80 5.88
N LEU A 5 -6.50 13.19 5.66
CA LEU A 5 -7.13 13.09 4.34
C LEU A 5 -6.61 14.16 3.37
N LEU A 6 -6.25 15.35 3.86
CA LEU A 6 -5.75 16.44 3.03
C LEU A 6 -4.32 16.18 2.53
N THR A 7 -3.54 15.40 3.27
CA THR A 7 -2.20 14.97 2.84
C THR A 7 -2.23 13.85 1.81
N LEU A 8 -3.38 13.21 1.58
CA LEU A 8 -3.49 12.16 0.58
C LEU A 8 -3.58 12.75 -0.84
N ASP A 9 -2.92 12.05 -1.74
CA ASP A 9 -3.09 12.20 -3.18
C ASP A 9 -4.58 12.22 -3.59
N PRO A 10 -5.03 13.13 -4.47
CA PRO A 10 -6.37 13.12 -5.05
C PRO A 10 -6.90 11.75 -5.47
N LEU A 11 -6.08 10.89 -6.07
CA LEU A 11 -6.49 9.55 -6.48
C LEU A 11 -6.86 8.70 -5.26
N HIS A 12 -6.01 8.66 -4.24
CA HIS A 12 -6.29 7.95 -2.99
C HIS A 12 -7.54 8.48 -2.28
N ARG A 13 -7.77 9.81 -2.31
CA ARG A 13 -9.02 10.40 -1.79
C ARG A 13 -10.26 9.91 -2.54
N LEU A 14 -10.20 9.81 -3.86
CA LEU A 14 -11.28 9.26 -4.67
C LEU A 14 -11.54 7.78 -4.32
N ILE A 15 -10.49 6.97 -4.25
CA ILE A 15 -10.62 5.54 -3.91
C ILE A 15 -11.20 5.38 -2.49
N LEU A 16 -10.74 6.16 -1.52
CA LEU A 16 -11.23 6.15 -0.14
C LEU A 16 -12.72 6.48 0.00
N ALA A 17 -13.31 7.22 -0.95
CA ALA A 17 -14.74 7.53 -0.94
C ALA A 17 -15.60 6.25 -0.96
N TYR A 18 -15.08 5.16 -1.55
CA TYR A 18 -15.72 3.85 -1.65
C TYR A 18 -15.57 2.98 -0.39
N ALA A 19 -14.76 3.39 0.59
CA ALA A 19 -14.69 2.71 1.87
C ALA A 19 -15.99 2.89 2.67
N LYS A 20 -16.46 1.80 3.30
CA LYS A 20 -17.54 1.89 4.30
C LYS A 20 -17.13 2.86 5.41
N ARG A 21 -18.10 3.59 5.96
CA ARG A 21 -17.86 4.62 6.98
C ARG A 21 -17.05 4.10 8.18
N ALA A 22 -17.30 2.86 8.61
CA ALA A 22 -16.60 2.23 9.72
C ALA A 22 -15.13 1.88 9.40
N ASP A 23 -14.83 1.54 8.14
CA ASP A 23 -13.48 1.15 7.71
C ASP A 23 -12.60 2.36 7.31
N ARG A 24 -13.21 3.52 7.06
CA ARG A 24 -12.50 4.75 6.61
C ARG A 24 -11.31 5.14 7.50
N PRO A 25 -11.38 5.11 8.85
CA PRO A 25 -10.22 5.44 9.68
C PRO A 25 -9.01 4.52 9.42
N ARG A 26 -9.26 3.21 9.30
CA ARG A 26 -8.23 2.20 9.03
C ARG A 26 -7.60 2.40 7.66
N TYR A 27 -8.41 2.56 6.61
CA TYR A 27 -7.90 2.84 5.27
C TYR A 27 -7.14 4.18 5.19
N THR A 28 -7.66 5.23 5.83
CA THR A 28 -6.98 6.54 5.84
C THR A 28 -5.61 6.41 6.49
N LEU A 29 -5.50 5.65 7.60
CA LEU A 29 -4.23 5.45 8.29
C LEU A 29 -3.21 4.71 7.42
N VAL A 30 -3.60 3.60 6.78
CA VAL A 30 -2.63 2.82 5.98
C VAL A 30 -2.12 3.57 4.77
N PHE A 31 -2.99 4.32 4.08
CA PHE A 31 -2.54 5.21 2.99
C PHE A 31 -1.61 6.30 3.49
N ALA A 32 -1.92 6.90 4.65
CA ALA A 32 -1.11 7.98 5.19
C ALA A 32 0.27 7.49 5.70
N LEU A 33 0.33 6.29 6.29
CA LEU A 33 1.60 5.67 6.69
C LEU A 33 2.43 5.22 5.50
N ASP A 34 1.83 4.56 4.50
CA ASP A 34 2.53 4.17 3.26
C ASP A 34 3.13 5.41 2.58
N HIS A 35 2.37 6.50 2.49
CA HIS A 35 2.87 7.77 1.98
C HIS A 35 4.00 8.35 2.85
N ARG A 36 3.85 8.31 4.18
CA ARG A 36 4.88 8.81 5.09
C ARG A 36 6.19 8.04 4.97
N PHE A 37 6.13 6.71 4.81
CA PHE A 37 7.32 5.89 4.58
C PHE A 37 7.95 6.19 3.22
N ALA A 38 7.14 6.36 2.17
CA ALA A 38 7.63 6.83 0.87
C ALA A 38 8.34 8.19 0.94
N GLU A 39 7.82 9.13 1.74
CA GLU A 39 8.48 10.42 1.98
C GLU A 39 9.81 10.25 2.74
N VAL A 40 9.88 9.35 3.72
CA VAL A 40 11.14 9.04 4.41
C VAL A 40 12.19 8.58 3.40
N ILE A 41 11.84 7.63 2.51
CA ILE A 41 12.76 7.15 1.46
C ILE A 41 13.16 8.29 0.52
N ARG A 42 12.19 9.03 -0.05
CA ARG A 42 12.47 10.08 -1.04
C ARG A 42 13.28 11.27 -0.51
N SER A 43 13.14 11.58 0.78
CA SER A 43 13.84 12.73 1.40
C SER A 43 15.20 12.36 1.99
N THR A 44 15.61 11.10 1.91
CA THR A 44 16.86 10.61 2.49
C THR A 44 17.92 10.47 1.40
N SER A 45 19.09 11.09 1.62
CA SER A 45 20.27 10.91 0.76
C SER A 45 21.29 9.93 1.32
N GLU A 46 21.27 9.72 2.64
CA GLU A 46 22.16 8.79 3.34
C GLU A 46 21.36 7.62 3.92
N THR A 47 21.64 6.39 3.48
CA THR A 47 20.93 5.17 3.89
C THR A 47 20.75 5.06 5.41
N LEU A 48 21.79 5.39 6.17
CA LEU A 48 21.77 5.34 7.64
C LEU A 48 20.70 6.26 8.25
N ILE A 49 20.52 7.47 7.70
CA ILE A 49 19.49 8.42 8.17
C ILE A 49 18.09 7.85 7.89
N GLY A 50 17.90 7.22 6.73
CA GLY A 50 16.64 6.54 6.38
C GLY A 50 16.31 5.42 7.36
N GLN A 51 17.30 4.57 7.66
CA GLN A 51 17.18 3.47 8.62
C GLN A 51 16.81 3.98 10.02
N MET A 52 17.44 5.07 10.49
CA MET A 52 17.10 5.68 11.78
C MET A 52 15.65 6.15 11.84
N ARG A 53 15.17 6.80 10.77
CA ARG A 53 13.78 7.30 10.69
C ARG A 53 12.76 6.17 10.64
N LEU A 54 13.01 5.11 9.87
CA LEU A 54 12.13 3.92 9.84
C LEU A 54 12.20 3.14 11.16
N THR A 55 13.36 3.07 11.81
CA THR A 55 13.48 2.47 13.15
C THR A 55 12.63 3.18 14.18
N TRP A 56 12.58 4.52 14.13
CA TRP A 56 11.66 5.28 14.98
C TRP A 56 10.19 4.88 14.75
N TRP A 57 9.76 4.71 13.49
CA TRP A 57 8.40 4.25 13.20
C TRP A 57 8.14 2.81 13.64
N ARG A 58 9.13 1.91 13.52
CA ARG A 58 9.06 0.56 14.09
C ARG A 58 8.85 0.62 15.61
N ASP A 59 9.58 1.47 16.31
CA ASP A 59 9.41 1.67 17.75
C ASP A 59 7.99 2.15 18.10
N ILE A 60 7.43 3.09 17.32
CA ILE A 60 6.04 3.53 17.50
C ILE A 60 5.09 2.34 17.38
N LEU A 61 5.25 1.51 16.36
CA LEU A 61 4.33 0.39 16.09
C LEU A 61 4.45 -0.74 17.11
N THR A 62 5.61 -0.91 17.76
CA THR A 62 5.85 -1.96 18.78
C THR A 62 5.59 -1.50 20.21
N LYS A 63 5.74 -0.20 20.52
CA LYS A 63 5.53 0.33 21.87
C LYS A 63 4.05 0.24 22.31
N PRO A 64 3.80 0.02 23.62
CA PRO A 64 2.46 0.20 24.18
C PRO A 64 1.94 1.62 23.91
N ALA A 65 0.64 1.77 23.66
CA ALA A 65 0.04 3.06 23.29
C ALA A 65 0.32 4.20 24.29
N LYS A 66 0.44 3.88 25.59
CA LYS A 66 0.76 4.82 26.67
C LYS A 66 2.20 5.36 26.63
N ASP A 67 3.11 4.65 25.98
CA ASP A 67 4.55 4.97 25.94
C ASP A 67 4.96 5.64 24.62
N ARG A 68 3.98 5.87 23.72
CA ARG A 68 4.21 6.57 22.45
C ARG A 68 4.26 8.09 22.68
N PRO A 69 5.13 8.81 21.95
CA PRO A 69 5.23 10.27 22.06
C PRO A 69 3.91 10.95 21.67
N THR A 70 3.63 12.08 22.32
CA THR A 70 2.52 12.97 21.97
C THR A 70 2.96 13.98 20.91
N GLY A 71 2.01 14.47 20.09
CA GLY A 71 2.26 15.54 19.12
C GLY A 71 2.37 15.11 17.66
N GLU A 72 2.69 13.85 17.37
CA GLU A 72 2.67 13.32 15.99
C GLU A 72 1.23 12.90 15.61
N PRO A 73 0.59 13.53 14.61
CA PRO A 73 -0.80 13.23 14.25
C PRO A 73 -1.04 11.77 13.83
N LEU A 74 -0.08 11.14 13.14
CA LEU A 74 -0.24 9.73 12.74
C LEU A 74 -0.13 8.78 13.93
N VAL A 75 0.69 9.08 14.94
CA VAL A 75 0.76 8.30 16.18
C VAL A 75 -0.59 8.31 16.90
N ALA A 76 -1.26 9.46 16.96
CA ALA A 76 -2.61 9.55 17.51
C ALA A 76 -3.62 8.68 16.74
N ARG A 77 -3.51 8.61 15.40
CA ARG A 77 -4.37 7.75 14.58
C ARG A 77 -4.08 6.27 14.78
N ILE A 78 -2.82 5.88 14.92
CA ILE A 78 -2.44 4.50 15.28
C ILE A 78 -3.11 4.11 16.60
N ASN A 79 -3.05 4.99 17.61
CA ASN A 79 -3.72 4.76 18.90
C ASN A 79 -5.24 4.60 18.77
N GLU A 80 -5.89 5.48 17.99
CA GLU A 80 -7.35 5.43 17.76
C GLU A 80 -7.79 4.11 17.11
N VAL A 81 -7.11 3.65 16.06
CA VAL A 81 -7.50 2.39 15.39
C VAL A 81 -7.18 1.17 16.25
N GLN A 82 -6.11 1.22 17.04
CA GLN A 82 -5.75 0.13 17.94
C GLN A 82 -6.79 -0.01 19.06
N GLN A 83 -7.32 1.11 19.58
CA GLN A 83 -8.44 1.10 20.52
C GLN A 83 -9.73 0.52 19.93
N GLN A 84 -9.89 0.58 18.61
CA GLN A 84 -11.00 -0.04 17.88
C GLN A 84 -10.77 -1.54 17.61
N GLY A 85 -9.69 -2.13 18.14
CA GLY A 85 -9.38 -3.55 18.01
C GLY A 85 -8.64 -3.93 16.72
N VAL A 86 -8.09 -2.95 15.98
CA VAL A 86 -7.25 -3.22 14.80
C VAL A 86 -5.84 -3.57 15.25
N GLU A 87 -5.33 -4.69 14.77
CA GLU A 87 -3.98 -5.15 15.09
C GLU A 87 -2.94 -4.45 14.20
N LEU A 88 -1.77 -4.17 14.78
CA LEU A 88 -0.67 -3.45 14.12
C LEU A 88 0.41 -4.31 13.41
N PRO A 89 0.55 -5.64 13.61
CA PRO A 89 1.59 -6.40 12.92
C PRO A 89 1.61 -6.23 11.39
N PRO A 90 0.47 -6.10 10.69
CA PRO A 90 0.50 -5.80 9.25
C PRO A 90 1.11 -4.43 8.90
N LEU A 91 1.06 -3.42 9.78
CA LEU A 91 1.79 -2.16 9.58
C LEU A 91 3.29 -2.31 9.78
N LEU A 92 3.73 -3.20 10.68
CA LEU A 92 5.14 -3.55 10.81
C LEU A 92 5.64 -4.24 9.55
N GLN A 93 4.87 -5.19 9.02
CA GLN A 93 5.15 -5.84 7.75
C GLN A 93 5.23 -4.83 6.58
N LEU A 94 4.30 -3.86 6.54
CA LEU A 94 4.34 -2.76 5.57
C LEU A 94 5.63 -1.95 5.69
N LEU A 95 6.05 -1.59 6.91
CA LEU A 95 7.29 -0.86 7.17
C LEU A 95 8.52 -1.64 6.70
N GLU A 96 8.59 -2.94 6.98
CA GLU A 96 9.66 -3.83 6.49
C GLU A 96 9.74 -3.81 4.95
N GLY A 97 8.60 -3.70 4.27
CA GLY A 97 8.56 -3.54 2.81
C GLY A 97 9.27 -2.27 2.35
N TRP A 98 9.08 -1.15 3.05
CA TRP A 98 9.77 0.10 2.73
C TRP A 98 11.26 0.08 3.06
N GLU A 99 11.71 -0.75 3.99
CA GLU A 99 13.13 -0.89 4.32
C GLU A 99 13.95 -1.52 3.20
N TYR A 100 13.37 -2.39 2.36
CA TYR A 100 14.07 -2.92 1.19
C TYR A 100 14.55 -1.81 0.25
N LEU A 101 13.87 -0.65 0.21
CA LEU A 101 14.29 0.51 -0.60
C LEU A 101 15.52 1.24 -0.05
N LEU A 102 16.03 0.82 1.12
CA LEU A 102 17.30 1.24 1.67
C LEU A 102 18.43 0.24 1.39
N ASP A 103 18.12 -0.95 0.87
CA ASP A 103 19.12 -1.95 0.49
C ASP A 103 19.84 -1.55 -0.81
N ASP A 104 20.99 -2.18 -1.05
CA ASP A 104 21.77 -1.97 -2.25
C ASP A 104 20.98 -2.30 -3.52
N PHE A 105 21.17 -1.46 -4.53
CA PHE A 105 20.52 -1.52 -5.84
C PHE A 105 21.59 -1.80 -6.92
N PRO A 106 21.32 -2.63 -7.95
CA PRO A 106 20.04 -3.23 -8.32
C PRO A 106 19.67 -4.48 -7.51
N TRP A 107 18.38 -4.66 -7.29
CA TRP A 107 17.80 -5.83 -6.61
C TRP A 107 17.83 -7.12 -7.44
N ASP A 108 17.95 -8.23 -6.73
CA ASP A 108 17.68 -9.56 -7.25
C ASP A 108 16.18 -9.92 -7.20
N ASP A 109 15.83 -11.11 -7.68
CA ASP A 109 14.45 -11.58 -7.69
C ASP A 109 13.88 -11.79 -6.28
N ARG A 110 14.73 -12.19 -5.33
CA ARG A 110 14.34 -12.44 -3.94
C ARG A 110 13.95 -11.14 -3.25
N GLN A 111 14.71 -10.06 -3.47
CA GLN A 111 14.41 -8.73 -2.94
C GLN A 111 13.08 -8.19 -3.51
N PHE A 112 12.82 -8.37 -4.82
CA PHE A 112 11.51 -8.03 -5.38
C PHE A 112 10.36 -8.81 -4.72
N ASP A 113 10.54 -10.12 -4.53
CA ASP A 113 9.51 -10.97 -3.93
C ASP A 113 9.27 -10.59 -2.47
N GLN A 114 10.34 -10.33 -1.71
CA GLN A 114 10.24 -9.91 -0.32
C GLN A 114 9.59 -8.52 -0.18
N TYR A 115 9.98 -7.55 -1.02
CA TYR A 115 9.33 -6.24 -1.07
C TYR A 115 7.82 -6.38 -1.35
N ALA A 116 7.45 -7.19 -2.35
CA ALA A 116 6.06 -7.39 -2.75
C ALA A 116 5.23 -8.03 -1.63
N VAL A 117 5.76 -9.08 -0.98
CA VAL A 117 5.13 -9.75 0.17
C VAL A 117 4.99 -8.78 1.34
N LYS A 118 6.06 -8.07 1.69
CA LYS A 118 6.06 -7.21 2.89
C LYS A 118 5.18 -5.97 2.70
N ARG A 119 5.42 -5.17 1.65
CA ARG A 119 4.64 -3.96 1.40
C ARG A 119 3.20 -4.28 0.99
N GLY A 120 3.03 -5.18 0.01
CA GLY A 120 1.73 -5.51 -0.56
C GLY A 120 0.81 -6.16 0.46
N GLU A 121 1.20 -7.31 1.00
CA GLU A 121 0.36 -8.04 1.95
C GLU A 121 0.18 -7.28 3.26
N GLY A 122 1.22 -6.60 3.76
CA GLY A 122 1.11 -5.75 4.96
C GLY A 122 0.05 -4.66 4.80
N PHE A 123 0.05 -3.97 3.66
CA PHE A 123 -0.97 -2.97 3.32
C PHE A 123 -2.37 -3.58 3.26
N PHE A 124 -2.55 -4.67 2.50
CA PHE A 124 -3.86 -5.28 2.27
C PHE A 124 -4.41 -5.94 3.54
N ALA A 125 -3.58 -6.64 4.30
CA ALA A 125 -3.98 -7.28 5.55
C ALA A 125 -4.40 -6.24 6.60
N PHE A 126 -3.65 -5.14 6.72
CA PHE A 126 -4.07 -4.04 7.59
C PHE A 126 -5.40 -3.44 7.13
N ALA A 127 -5.53 -3.16 5.83
CA ALA A 127 -6.73 -2.60 5.24
C ALA A 127 -7.99 -3.46 5.46
N LEU A 128 -7.85 -4.79 5.56
CA LEU A 128 -8.93 -5.74 5.86
C LEU A 128 -9.16 -6.03 7.35
N GLY A 129 -8.47 -5.33 8.25
CA GLY A 129 -8.75 -5.42 9.70
C GLY A 129 -7.57 -5.83 10.57
N GLY A 130 -6.40 -6.06 9.99
CA GLY A 130 -5.16 -6.27 10.73
C GLY A 130 -4.95 -7.69 11.25
N LYS A 131 -5.92 -8.61 11.06
CA LYS A 131 -5.84 -9.97 11.59
C LYS A 131 -4.84 -10.82 10.81
N GLU A 132 -4.10 -11.65 11.53
CA GLU A 132 -3.24 -12.66 10.91
C GLU A 132 -4.06 -13.61 10.02
N GLY A 133 -3.52 -13.94 8.84
CA GLY A 133 -4.18 -14.84 7.89
C GLY A 133 -5.46 -14.30 7.23
N VAL A 134 -5.73 -12.99 7.30
CA VAL A 134 -6.96 -12.40 6.72
C VAL A 134 -7.03 -12.48 5.19
N LEU A 135 -5.89 -12.58 4.51
CA LEU A 135 -5.82 -12.61 3.04
C LEU A 135 -5.92 -14.04 2.51
N THR A 136 -6.79 -14.25 1.52
CA THR A 136 -6.74 -15.46 0.68
C THR A 136 -5.50 -15.45 -0.23
N GLU A 137 -5.14 -16.59 -0.81
CA GLU A 137 -4.00 -16.67 -1.73
C GLU A 137 -4.18 -15.75 -2.95
N GLU A 138 -5.40 -15.61 -3.47
CA GLU A 138 -5.69 -14.67 -4.57
C GLU A 138 -5.52 -13.21 -4.13
N GLN A 139 -5.89 -12.88 -2.89
CA GLN A 139 -5.71 -11.54 -2.34
C GLN A 139 -4.25 -11.22 -2.07
N LYS A 140 -3.44 -12.19 -1.63
CA LYS A 140 -1.98 -12.05 -1.51
C LYS A 140 -1.35 -11.78 -2.87
N ALA A 141 -1.69 -12.57 -3.89
CA ALA A 141 -1.18 -12.36 -5.25
C ALA A 141 -1.55 -10.96 -5.79
N GLY A 142 -2.80 -10.52 -5.58
CA GLY A 142 -3.24 -9.17 -5.94
C GLY A 142 -2.49 -8.06 -5.20
N ALA A 143 -2.23 -8.26 -3.90
CA ALA A 143 -1.51 -7.31 -3.05
C ALA A 143 -0.03 -7.17 -3.46
N GLN A 144 0.64 -8.30 -3.71
CA GLN A 144 2.02 -8.35 -4.19
C GLN A 144 2.15 -7.71 -5.58
N ALA A 145 1.23 -8.04 -6.50
CA ALA A 145 1.19 -7.44 -7.83
C ALA A 145 1.00 -5.92 -7.76
N TRP A 146 0.11 -5.44 -6.89
CA TRP A 146 -0.07 -4.01 -6.65
C TRP A 146 1.21 -3.31 -6.17
N ALA A 147 1.94 -3.90 -5.22
CA ALA A 147 3.19 -3.32 -4.72
C ALA A 147 4.27 -3.21 -5.82
N LEU A 148 4.39 -4.23 -6.68
CA LEU A 148 5.33 -4.24 -7.81
C LEU A 148 4.92 -3.30 -8.93
N TRP A 149 3.62 -3.23 -9.24
CA TRP A 149 3.07 -2.26 -10.19
C TRP A 149 3.35 -0.83 -9.74
N ASP A 150 3.11 -0.53 -8.46
CA ASP A 150 3.37 0.79 -7.90
C ASP A 150 4.87 1.12 -7.87
N PHE A 151 5.74 0.15 -7.56
CA PHE A 151 7.19 0.30 -7.69
C PHE A 151 7.58 0.64 -9.13
N ALA A 152 7.12 -0.14 -10.11
CA ALA A 152 7.47 0.05 -11.52
C ALA A 152 7.06 1.45 -12.03
N ARG A 153 5.93 1.99 -11.54
CA ARG A 153 5.49 3.34 -11.90
C ARG A 153 6.36 4.46 -11.34
N HIS A 154 7.08 4.23 -10.25
CA HIS A 154 7.90 5.25 -9.59
C HIS A 154 9.41 5.02 -9.75
N CYS A 155 9.83 3.87 -10.29
CA CYS A 155 11.22 3.53 -10.54
C CYS A 155 11.75 4.24 -11.81
N SER A 156 12.80 5.04 -11.64
CA SER A 156 13.49 5.73 -12.75
C SER A 156 14.38 4.81 -13.56
N ASP A 157 15.00 3.81 -12.91
CA ASP A 157 15.83 2.80 -13.55
C ASP A 157 14.97 1.90 -14.46
N ALA A 158 15.36 1.82 -15.74
CA ALA A 158 14.55 1.18 -16.77
C ALA A 158 14.49 -0.34 -16.61
N ASP A 159 15.62 -0.98 -16.32
CA ASP A 159 15.74 -2.43 -16.20
C ASP A 159 14.95 -2.91 -14.98
N MET A 160 15.05 -2.16 -13.88
CA MET A 160 14.40 -2.50 -12.62
C MET A 160 12.89 -2.26 -12.67
N ARG A 161 12.47 -1.19 -13.34
CA ARG A 161 11.06 -0.97 -13.69
C ARG A 161 10.51 -2.13 -14.52
N GLU A 162 11.23 -2.57 -15.55
CA GLU A 162 10.79 -3.68 -16.40
C GLU A 162 10.68 -4.99 -15.61
N ARG A 163 11.70 -5.35 -14.83
CA ARG A 163 11.70 -6.56 -13.99
C ARG A 163 10.55 -6.57 -12.99
N ALA A 164 10.30 -5.45 -12.30
CA ALA A 164 9.17 -5.32 -11.39
C ALA A 164 7.82 -5.51 -12.11
N PHE A 165 7.67 -4.91 -13.29
CA PHE A 165 6.43 -5.00 -14.06
C PHE A 165 6.20 -6.41 -14.65
N VAL A 166 7.27 -7.10 -15.08
CA VAL A 166 7.20 -8.51 -15.51
C VAL A 166 6.75 -9.41 -14.36
N LYS A 167 7.34 -9.25 -13.16
CA LYS A 167 6.91 -9.99 -11.97
C LYS A 167 5.46 -9.68 -11.59
N CYS A 168 5.05 -8.42 -11.65
CA CYS A 168 3.64 -8.02 -11.49
C CYS A 168 2.72 -8.77 -12.47
N CYS A 169 3.08 -8.85 -13.75
CA CYS A 169 2.30 -9.59 -14.75
C CYS A 169 2.20 -11.09 -14.45
N HIS A 170 3.26 -11.69 -13.89
CA HIS A 170 3.26 -13.11 -13.51
C HIS A 170 2.37 -13.40 -12.30
N LEU A 171 2.30 -12.49 -11.32
CA LEU A 171 1.43 -12.64 -10.15
C LEU A 171 -0.04 -12.39 -10.48
N PHE A 172 -0.31 -11.46 -11.40
CA PHE A 172 -1.66 -11.10 -11.81
C PHE A 172 -2.21 -11.97 -12.95
N GLN A 173 -1.74 -13.23 -13.09
CA GLN A 173 -2.16 -14.11 -14.18
C GLN A 173 -3.71 -14.12 -14.34
N PRO A 174 -4.23 -14.11 -15.59
CA PRO A 174 -5.60 -13.66 -15.89
C PRO A 174 -6.74 -14.59 -15.46
N VAL A 175 -6.53 -15.52 -14.52
CA VAL A 175 -7.43 -16.65 -14.32
C VAL A 175 -8.51 -16.45 -13.24
N SER A 176 -8.48 -15.38 -12.43
CA SER A 176 -9.67 -14.98 -11.65
C SER A 176 -9.59 -13.55 -11.15
N PRO A 177 -10.71 -12.79 -11.15
CA PRO A 177 -10.74 -11.50 -10.46
C PRO A 177 -10.49 -11.71 -8.97
N VAL A 178 -9.67 -10.83 -8.37
CA VAL A 178 -9.45 -10.84 -6.91
C VAL A 178 -10.74 -10.38 -6.25
N HIS A 179 -11.38 -11.29 -5.51
CA HIS A 179 -12.66 -11.01 -4.89
C HIS A 179 -12.48 -10.34 -3.54
N PHE A 180 -13.25 -9.28 -3.32
CA PHE A 180 -13.38 -8.60 -2.05
C PHE A 180 -14.85 -8.46 -1.71
N ASP A 181 -15.18 -8.59 -0.43
CA ASP A 181 -16.49 -8.19 0.05
C ASP A 181 -16.65 -6.65 -0.02
N ARG A 182 -17.77 -6.12 0.47
CA ARG A 182 -17.98 -4.66 0.45
C ARG A 182 -16.97 -3.88 1.32
N SER A 183 -16.31 -4.50 2.30
CA SER A 183 -15.28 -3.83 3.11
C SER A 183 -13.95 -3.68 2.36
N GLY A 184 -13.66 -4.57 1.41
CA GLY A 184 -12.46 -4.54 0.56
C GLY A 184 -12.58 -3.76 -0.75
N ARG A 185 -13.64 -2.98 -0.96
CA ARG A 185 -13.88 -2.25 -2.23
C ARG A 185 -12.74 -1.31 -2.64
N VAL A 186 -12.07 -0.68 -1.67
CA VAL A 186 -10.87 0.13 -1.91
C VAL A 186 -9.75 -0.70 -2.54
N LEU A 187 -9.50 -1.89 -2.02
CA LEU A 187 -8.48 -2.80 -2.50
C LEU A 187 -8.83 -3.38 -3.87
N SER A 188 -10.12 -3.66 -4.13
CA SER A 188 -10.57 -4.13 -5.44
C SER A 188 -10.30 -3.08 -6.53
N ILE A 189 -10.48 -1.79 -6.22
CA ILE A 189 -10.14 -0.69 -7.14
C ILE A 189 -8.62 -0.67 -7.42
N LEU A 190 -7.78 -0.83 -6.40
CA LEU A 190 -6.32 -0.92 -6.60
C LEU A 190 -5.95 -2.10 -7.51
N CYS A 191 -6.51 -3.29 -7.27
CA CYS A 191 -6.32 -4.45 -8.14
C CYS A 191 -6.81 -4.20 -9.57
N LYS A 192 -7.91 -3.44 -9.75
CA LYS A 192 -8.44 -3.11 -11.08
C LYS A 192 -7.50 -2.20 -11.87
N LEU A 193 -6.81 -1.27 -11.20
CA LEU A 193 -5.78 -0.44 -11.84
C LEU A 193 -4.62 -1.28 -12.35
N VAL A 194 -4.13 -2.20 -11.50
CA VAL A 194 -3.08 -3.18 -11.87
C VAL A 194 -3.54 -4.03 -13.05
N GLN A 195 -4.76 -4.57 -13.00
CA GLN A 195 -5.34 -5.37 -14.08
C GLN A 195 -5.35 -4.62 -15.41
N SER A 196 -5.68 -3.33 -15.40
CA SER A 196 -5.76 -2.52 -16.62
C SER A 196 -4.40 -2.43 -17.31
N ASP A 197 -3.34 -2.18 -16.56
CA ASP A 197 -1.98 -2.04 -17.10
C ASP A 197 -1.38 -3.38 -17.50
N VAL A 198 -1.58 -4.43 -16.69
CA VAL A 198 -1.15 -5.80 -17.02
C VAL A 198 -1.82 -6.29 -18.30
N THR A 199 -3.12 -6.04 -18.48
CA THR A 199 -3.85 -6.42 -19.70
C THR A 199 -3.32 -5.71 -20.94
N LYS A 200 -2.95 -4.44 -20.82
CA LYS A 200 -2.34 -3.65 -21.91
C LYS A 200 -0.86 -3.94 -22.11
N ARG A 201 -0.23 -4.70 -21.21
CA ARG A 201 1.23 -4.91 -21.14
C ARG A 201 2.00 -3.58 -21.14
N SER A 202 1.43 -2.56 -20.52
CA SER A 202 2.00 -1.20 -20.50
C SER A 202 1.49 -0.43 -19.29
N LEU A 203 2.40 0.31 -18.65
CA LEU A 203 2.06 1.18 -17.53
C LEU A 203 1.33 2.43 -18.04
N THR A 204 0.18 2.74 -17.44
CA THR A 204 -0.53 3.97 -17.75
C THR A 204 0.31 5.16 -17.29
N ALA A 205 0.69 6.03 -18.24
CA ALA A 205 1.59 7.15 -17.99
C ALA A 205 1.06 8.16 -16.96
N ASP A 206 -0.25 8.39 -16.93
CA ASP A 206 -0.88 9.33 -16.00
C ASP A 206 -2.20 8.76 -15.46
N LEU A 207 -2.25 8.57 -14.13
CA LEU A 207 -3.41 8.05 -13.42
C LEU A 207 -4.47 9.13 -13.12
N TYR A 208 -4.17 10.41 -13.34
CA TYR A 208 -5.08 11.52 -13.09
C TYR A 208 -5.97 11.87 -14.29
N ARG A 209 -5.93 11.05 -15.35
CA ARG A 209 -6.74 11.28 -16.55
C ARG A 209 -8.22 10.91 -16.30
N PRO A 210 -9.19 11.63 -16.90
CA PRO A 210 -10.62 11.38 -16.70
C PRO A 210 -11.05 9.94 -16.95
N ALA A 211 -10.46 9.26 -17.95
CA ALA A 211 -10.78 7.87 -18.25
C ALA A 211 -10.45 6.91 -17.09
N VAL A 212 -9.35 7.13 -16.36
CA VAL A 212 -8.99 6.33 -15.18
C VAL A 212 -9.99 6.56 -14.06
N ALA A 213 -10.35 7.84 -13.82
CA ALA A 213 -11.37 8.19 -12.83
C ALA A 213 -12.74 7.58 -13.17
N SER A 214 -13.17 7.60 -14.44
CA SER A 214 -14.42 6.97 -14.88
C SER A 214 -14.43 5.46 -14.62
N ASN A 215 -13.31 4.77 -14.89
CA ASN A 215 -13.18 3.34 -14.62
C ASN A 215 -13.22 3.03 -13.12
N ILE A 216 -12.55 3.86 -12.30
CA ILE A 216 -12.61 3.76 -10.83
C ILE A 216 -14.05 3.96 -10.35
N ILE A 217 -14.76 4.95 -10.88
CA ILE A 217 -16.14 5.24 -10.48
C ILE A 217 -17.07 4.09 -10.84
N TRP A 218 -16.97 3.59 -12.07
CA TRP A 218 -17.75 2.45 -12.55
C TRP A 218 -17.51 1.20 -11.70
N HIS A 219 -16.24 0.82 -11.51
CA HIS A 219 -15.90 -0.36 -10.72
C HIS A 219 -16.27 -0.17 -9.24
N GLY A 220 -16.04 1.02 -8.69
CA GLY A 220 -16.38 1.37 -7.32
C GLY A 220 -17.88 1.23 -7.05
N MET A 221 -18.74 1.61 -7.99
CA MET A 221 -20.20 1.47 -7.89
C MET A 221 -20.69 0.04 -8.12
N THR A 222 -20.18 -0.64 -9.16
CA THR A 222 -20.73 -1.93 -9.62
C THR A 222 -20.04 -3.14 -9.01
N GLY A 223 -18.74 -3.03 -8.75
CA GLY A 223 -17.86 -4.16 -8.41
C GLY A 223 -17.39 -4.95 -9.61
N CYS A 224 -17.70 -4.50 -10.84
CA CYS A 224 -17.35 -5.14 -12.11
C CYS A 224 -16.17 -4.41 -12.80
#